data_AF-C9LWD9-F1
#
_entry.id   AF-C9LWD9-F1
#
_cell.length_a   1.000
_cell.length_b   1.000
_cell.length_c   1.000
_cell.angle_alpha   90.00
_cell.angle_beta   90.00
_cell.angle_gamma   90.00
#
_symmetry.space_group_name_H-M   'P 1'
#
loop_
_entity.id
_entity.type
_entity.pdbx_description
1 polymer ?
#
loop_
_entity_poly.entity_id
_entity_poly.type
_entity_poly.pdbx_seq_one_letter_code
_entity_poly.pdbx_strand_id
1 'polypeptide(L)'
;MKENEEELNRIFIDIYGLADELTPEVEDKDVTVRRADLPRDIRSLISYAVGCMFGRYSLDTPGLVYAGGEWDDSKYRTFLPDEDAIIPICDDEYFDDDIVGRFVEFIATVFGKETLEENLQFIADALGGRGSSREVIRSYFLTGFYADHVKTYQKRPIYWLFDSGKKNGFKCLVYMHRYCPDTIARIRTDYVHEQQSRYRTAIESLEQARDNAATAGDKVKAGKKLAAVEAQAKELLEYEEKIHHLADQMIAIDLDDGVKHNYAIFQDVLAKIK
;
A
#
# COMPACT_ATOMS: atom_id res chain seq x y z
N MET A 1 3.79 -20.81 23.73
CA MET A 1 4.62 -19.59 23.64
C MET A 1 3.97 -18.47 24.42
N LYS A 2 2.73 -18.08 24.10
CA LYS A 2 1.89 -17.25 24.99
C LYS A 2 1.86 -17.79 26.43
N GLU A 3 1.44 -19.03 26.61
CA GLU A 3 1.45 -19.69 27.94
C GLU A 3 2.83 -19.65 28.63
N ASN A 4 3.93 -19.64 27.87
CA ASN A 4 5.28 -19.58 28.46
C ASN A 4 5.65 -18.14 28.86
N GLU A 5 5.27 -17.12 28.08
CA GLU A 5 5.44 -15.72 28.45
C GLU A 5 4.51 -15.33 29.61
N GLU A 6 3.28 -15.83 29.62
CA GLU A 6 2.34 -15.65 30.74
C GLU A 6 2.86 -16.33 32.01
N GLU A 7 3.47 -17.51 31.89
CA GLU A 7 4.12 -18.18 33.02
C GLU A 7 5.38 -17.43 33.49
N LEU A 8 6.20 -16.91 32.57
CA LEU A 8 7.34 -16.05 32.92
C LEU A 8 6.88 -14.77 33.62
N ASN A 9 5.85 -14.11 33.11
CA ASN A 9 5.25 -12.93 33.73
C ASN A 9 4.74 -13.25 35.12
N ARG A 10 4.07 -14.40 35.31
CA ARG A 10 3.62 -14.86 36.63
C ARG A 10 4.79 -15.01 37.60
N ILE A 11 5.88 -15.68 37.18
CA ILE A 11 7.10 -15.82 38.00
C ILE A 11 7.68 -14.45 38.37
N PHE A 12 7.74 -13.50 37.44
CA PHE A 12 8.25 -12.15 37.71
C PHE A 12 7.33 -11.34 38.64
N ILE A 13 6.02 -11.39 38.42
CA ILE A 13 5.02 -10.72 39.25
C ILE A 13 5.11 -11.24 40.69
N ASP A 14 5.27 -12.56 40.88
CA ASP A 14 5.42 -13.18 42.19
C ASP A 14 6.75 -12.79 42.88
N ILE A 15 7.87 -12.78 42.14
CA ILE A 15 9.19 -12.37 42.68
C ILE A 15 9.19 -10.92 43.15
N TYR A 16 8.55 -10.02 42.39
CA TYR A 16 8.55 -8.59 42.67
C TYR A 16 7.35 -8.12 43.50
N GLY A 17 6.40 -9.00 43.82
CA GLY A 17 5.21 -8.67 44.61
C GLY A 17 4.22 -7.74 43.90
N LEU A 18 4.14 -7.81 42.56
CA LEU A 18 3.36 -6.90 41.72
C LEU A 18 1.93 -7.40 41.43
N ALA A 19 1.43 -8.36 42.20
CA ALA A 19 0.17 -9.06 41.92
C ALA A 19 -1.07 -8.14 41.93
N ASP A 20 -1.01 -7.00 42.63
CA ASP A 20 -2.09 -6.01 42.67
C ASP A 20 -2.01 -4.99 41.50
N GLU A 21 -0.90 -4.96 40.76
CA GLU A 21 -0.61 -3.95 39.73
C GLU A 21 -0.57 -4.53 38.31
N LEU A 22 -0.17 -5.79 38.16
CA LEU A 22 0.03 -6.43 36.86
C LEU A 22 -0.67 -7.78 36.81
N THR A 23 -1.16 -8.12 35.63
CA THR A 23 -1.70 -9.46 35.37
C THR A 23 -0.76 -10.23 34.44
N PRO A 24 -0.63 -11.57 34.59
CA PRO A 24 0.31 -12.34 33.79
C PRO A 24 -0.09 -12.46 32.31
N GLU A 25 -1.37 -12.26 31.99
CA GLU A 25 -1.94 -12.48 30.66
C GLU A 25 -1.33 -11.56 29.62
N VAL A 26 -0.99 -12.14 28.48
CA VAL A 26 -0.42 -11.40 27.34
C VAL A 26 -1.41 -11.48 26.19
N GLU A 27 -1.80 -10.34 25.64
CA GLU A 27 -2.58 -10.33 24.41
C GLU A 27 -1.78 -11.01 23.29
N ASP A 28 -2.42 -11.75 22.39
CA ASP A 28 -1.69 -12.49 21.33
C ASP A 28 -0.80 -11.58 20.47
N LYS A 29 -1.15 -10.28 20.39
CA LYS A 29 -0.39 -9.22 19.72
C LYS A 29 0.90 -8.81 20.45
N ASP A 30 0.98 -9.05 21.76
CA ASP A 30 2.09 -8.65 22.64
C ASP A 30 3.05 -9.82 22.90
N VAL A 31 2.70 -11.02 22.41
CA VAL A 31 3.61 -12.17 22.41
C VAL A 31 4.77 -11.92 21.46
N THR A 32 5.96 -11.72 22.03
CA THR A 32 7.17 -11.29 21.31
C THR A 32 7.80 -12.42 20.52
N VAL A 33 7.63 -13.67 20.98
CA VAL A 33 8.16 -14.87 20.32
C VAL A 33 7.01 -15.74 19.82
N ARG A 34 6.79 -15.75 18.50
CA ARG A 34 5.75 -16.56 17.84
C ARG A 34 6.37 -17.67 17.01
N ARG A 35 5.60 -18.74 16.78
CA ARG A 35 5.95 -19.72 15.75
C ARG A 35 5.94 -19.01 14.38
N ALA A 36 6.89 -19.38 13.53
CA ALA A 36 6.94 -18.92 12.16
C ALA A 36 5.63 -19.27 11.45
N ASP A 37 5.04 -18.29 10.79
CA ASP A 37 3.83 -18.42 9.98
C ASP A 37 4.13 -17.74 8.65
N LEU A 38 4.41 -18.56 7.64
CA LEU A 38 4.95 -18.08 6.38
C LEU A 38 4.05 -17.00 5.73
N PRO A 39 2.72 -17.18 5.58
CA PRO A 39 1.86 -16.13 5.04
C PRO A 39 1.85 -14.84 5.86
N ARG A 40 1.78 -14.93 7.19
CA ARG A 40 1.82 -13.75 8.08
C ARG A 40 3.15 -13.02 7.96
N ASP A 41 4.25 -13.75 8.03
CA ASP A 41 5.60 -13.19 8.08
C ASP A 41 5.95 -12.49 6.74
N ILE A 42 5.46 -13.03 5.62
CA ILE A 42 5.58 -12.40 4.30
C ILE A 42 4.73 -11.13 4.19
N ARG A 43 3.49 -11.12 4.72
CA ARG A 43 2.69 -9.89 4.79
C ARG A 43 3.33 -8.82 5.68
N SER A 44 3.97 -9.24 6.77
CA SER A 44 4.77 -8.34 7.62
C SER A 44 5.99 -7.77 6.90
N LEU A 45 6.71 -8.58 6.12
CA LEU A 45 7.80 -8.11 5.25
C LEU A 45 7.31 -7.06 4.25
N ILE A 46 6.17 -7.32 3.58
CA ILE A 46 5.58 -6.38 2.63
C ILE A 46 5.17 -5.07 3.34
N SER A 47 4.56 -5.15 4.52
CA SER A 47 4.20 -3.97 5.31
C SER A 47 5.43 -3.16 5.73
N TYR A 48 6.52 -3.82 6.11
CA TYR A 48 7.79 -3.18 6.42
C TYR A 48 8.40 -2.50 5.18
N ALA A 49 8.40 -3.18 4.03
CA ALA A 49 8.86 -2.63 2.76
C ALA A 49 8.08 -1.36 2.39
N VAL A 50 6.75 -1.37 2.47
CA VAL A 50 5.91 -0.18 2.25
C VAL A 50 6.24 0.93 3.26
N GLY A 51 6.54 0.58 4.51
CA GLY A 51 7.04 1.54 5.49
C GLY A 51 8.39 2.16 5.12
N CYS A 52 9.29 1.40 4.49
CA CYS A 52 10.54 1.93 3.95
C CYS A 52 10.29 2.83 2.73
N MET A 53 9.36 2.46 1.85
CA MET A 53 8.96 3.30 0.71
C MET A 53 8.41 4.65 1.16
N PHE A 54 7.69 4.70 2.28
CA PHE A 54 7.23 5.98 2.84
C PHE A 54 8.26 6.70 3.74
N GLY A 55 9.39 6.07 4.03
CA GLY A 55 10.39 6.56 4.99
C GLY A 55 9.98 6.46 6.45
N ARG A 56 8.88 5.77 6.76
CA ARG A 56 8.54 5.44 8.15
C ARG A 56 9.66 4.63 8.82
N TYR A 57 10.30 3.78 8.02
CA TYR A 57 11.47 2.99 8.39
C TYR A 57 12.63 3.24 7.44
N SER A 58 13.84 2.88 7.86
CA SER A 58 15.03 2.86 7.02
C SER A 58 15.78 1.55 7.24
N LEU A 59 16.48 1.08 6.21
CA LEU A 59 17.45 -0.01 6.32
C LEU A 59 18.73 0.44 7.05
N ASP A 60 18.97 1.75 7.10
CA ASP A 60 20.19 2.35 7.67
C ASP A 60 20.06 2.73 9.14
N THR A 61 18.84 2.68 9.69
CA THR A 61 18.53 3.11 11.07
C THR A 61 17.59 2.13 11.75
N PRO A 62 17.98 1.56 12.91
CA PRO A 62 17.09 0.69 13.68
C PRO A 62 15.83 1.42 14.17
N GLY A 63 14.68 0.76 14.08
CA GLY A 63 13.42 1.25 14.63
C GLY A 63 12.68 2.24 13.74
N LEU A 64 11.76 3.00 14.35
CA LEU A 64 10.94 4.01 13.67
C LEU A 64 11.81 5.23 13.33
N VAL A 65 11.79 5.66 12.08
CA VAL A 65 12.62 6.77 11.59
C VAL A 65 11.83 8.07 11.50
N TYR A 66 10.65 7.99 10.89
CA TYR A 66 9.78 9.16 10.72
C TYR A 66 8.31 8.79 11.00
N ALA A 67 7.66 9.60 11.82
CA ALA A 67 6.23 9.54 12.11
C ALA A 67 5.68 10.94 12.43
N GLY A 68 6.07 11.92 11.61
CA GLY A 68 5.76 13.33 11.81
C GLY A 68 6.91 14.07 12.50
N GLY A 69 6.90 15.40 12.37
CA GLY A 69 7.97 16.27 12.86
C GLY A 69 9.01 16.59 11.80
N GLU A 70 10.26 16.81 12.22
CA GLU A 70 11.35 17.19 11.31
C GLU A 70 11.84 15.98 10.50
N TRP A 71 11.87 16.14 9.19
CA TRP A 71 12.43 15.16 8.27
C TRP A 71 13.97 15.24 8.26
N ASP A 72 14.62 14.08 8.24
CA ASP A 72 16.08 13.96 8.21
C ASP A 72 16.50 12.99 7.11
N ASP A 73 16.87 13.55 5.95
CA ASP A 73 17.31 12.79 4.78
C ASP A 73 18.55 11.92 5.05
N SER A 74 19.39 12.29 6.01
CA SER A 74 20.63 11.56 6.30
C SER A 74 20.39 10.13 6.82
N LYS A 75 19.16 9.86 7.28
CA LYS A 75 18.72 8.53 7.75
C LYS A 75 18.38 7.57 6.63
N TYR A 76 18.35 8.00 5.36
CA TYR A 76 18.02 7.15 4.21
C TYR A 76 19.16 7.17 3.19
N ARG A 77 19.84 6.04 3.04
CA ARG A 77 21.00 5.90 2.14
C ARG A 77 20.89 4.67 1.25
N THR A 78 20.49 3.54 1.83
CA THR A 78 20.46 2.25 1.13
C THR A 78 19.21 2.11 0.25
N PHE A 79 18.06 2.57 0.74
CA PHE A 79 16.80 2.59 -0.01
C PHE A 79 16.11 3.91 0.26
N LEU A 80 15.88 4.69 -0.80
CA LEU A 80 15.33 6.04 -0.67
C LEU A 80 13.80 5.98 -0.58
N PRO A 81 13.19 6.71 0.37
CA PRO A 81 11.76 6.92 0.39
C PRO A 81 11.27 7.60 -0.89
N ASP A 82 9.98 7.40 -1.17
CA ASP A 82 9.22 8.11 -2.18
C ASP A 82 9.23 9.62 -1.91
N GLU A 83 9.35 10.44 -2.95
CA GLU A 83 9.57 11.88 -2.81
C GLU A 83 8.30 12.60 -2.31
N ASP A 84 7.14 12.27 -2.88
CA ASP A 84 5.81 12.78 -2.48
C ASP A 84 5.20 12.04 -1.31
N ALA A 85 5.61 10.80 -1.07
CA ALA A 85 4.81 9.83 -0.32
C ALA A 85 3.44 9.56 -0.97
N ILE A 86 3.36 9.53 -2.30
CA ILE A 86 2.18 9.15 -3.08
C ILE A 86 2.57 7.97 -3.96
N ILE A 87 2.25 6.75 -3.52
CA ILE A 87 2.65 5.53 -4.24
C ILE A 87 1.45 4.97 -5.00
N PRO A 88 1.44 4.99 -6.34
CA PRO A 88 0.35 4.46 -7.13
C PRO A 88 0.26 2.93 -7.03
N ILE A 89 -0.97 2.41 -7.00
CA ILE A 89 -1.26 0.98 -7.06
C ILE A 89 -2.01 0.72 -8.37
N CYS A 90 -1.28 0.23 -9.36
CA CYS A 90 -1.81 0.03 -10.70
C CYS A 90 -2.10 -1.45 -10.99
N ASP A 91 -3.06 -1.69 -11.89
CA ASP A 91 -3.32 -3.02 -12.42
C ASP A 91 -2.38 -3.43 -13.55
N ASP A 92 -1.64 -2.46 -14.10
CA ASP A 92 -0.56 -2.64 -15.06
C ASP A 92 0.61 -1.68 -14.75
N GLU A 93 1.71 -1.76 -15.50
CA GLU A 93 2.90 -0.91 -15.34
C GLU A 93 2.67 0.49 -15.94
N TYR A 94 1.81 1.29 -15.28
CA TYR A 94 1.53 2.68 -15.68
C TYR A 94 2.46 3.72 -15.06
N PHE A 95 3.27 3.38 -14.06
CA PHE A 95 4.18 4.34 -13.47
C PHE A 95 5.50 3.65 -13.18
N ASP A 96 6.60 4.36 -13.38
CA ASP A 96 7.95 3.82 -13.15
C ASP A 96 8.18 3.55 -11.65
N ASP A 97 7.45 4.26 -10.79
CA ASP A 97 7.50 4.22 -9.32
C ASP A 97 6.26 3.55 -8.70
N ASP A 98 5.55 2.69 -9.44
CA ASP A 98 4.42 1.95 -8.87
C ASP A 98 4.82 1.05 -7.69
N ILE A 99 3.86 0.72 -6.84
CA ILE A 99 4.12 -0.04 -5.61
C ILE A 99 4.83 -1.39 -5.86
N VAL A 100 4.60 -2.01 -7.02
CA VAL A 100 5.21 -3.29 -7.37
C VAL A 100 6.66 -3.08 -7.77
N GLY A 101 6.96 -2.08 -8.60
CA GLY A 101 8.30 -1.66 -8.98
C GLY A 101 9.14 -1.31 -7.76
N ARG A 102 8.60 -0.47 -6.86
CA ARG A 102 9.27 -0.12 -5.59
C ARG A 102 9.48 -1.34 -4.70
N PHE A 103 8.54 -2.29 -4.67
CA PHE A 103 8.70 -3.52 -3.90
C PHE A 103 9.79 -4.43 -4.48
N VAL A 104 9.85 -4.57 -5.81
CA VAL A 104 10.90 -5.31 -6.50
C VAL A 104 12.27 -4.68 -6.23
N GLU A 105 12.38 -3.34 -6.30
CA GLU A 105 13.60 -2.61 -5.96
C GLU A 105 14.01 -2.84 -4.50
N PHE A 106 13.06 -2.79 -3.57
CA PHE A 106 13.32 -3.06 -2.15
C PHE A 106 13.86 -4.48 -1.94
N ILE A 107 13.24 -5.50 -2.55
CA ILE A 107 13.71 -6.89 -2.45
C ILE A 107 15.10 -7.05 -3.05
N ALA A 108 15.36 -6.44 -4.20
CA ALA A 108 16.69 -6.44 -4.81
C ALA A 108 17.75 -5.74 -3.95
N THR A 109 17.36 -4.70 -3.22
CA THR A 109 18.25 -3.94 -2.32
C THR A 109 18.57 -4.74 -1.06
N VAL A 110 17.58 -5.39 -0.44
CA VAL A 110 17.76 -6.13 0.82
C VAL A 110 18.43 -7.49 0.61
N PHE A 111 18.05 -8.22 -0.44
CA PHE A 111 18.47 -9.60 -0.65
C PHE A 111 19.41 -9.80 -1.85
N GLY A 112 19.68 -8.74 -2.62
CA GLY A 112 20.53 -8.78 -3.80
C GLY A 112 19.79 -9.10 -5.09
N LYS A 113 20.35 -8.64 -6.21
CA LYS A 113 19.79 -8.84 -7.57
C LYS A 113 19.93 -10.28 -8.06
N GLU A 114 20.92 -11.03 -7.56
CA GLU A 114 21.23 -12.38 -8.03
C GLU A 114 20.12 -13.38 -7.71
N THR A 115 19.45 -13.24 -6.56
CA THR A 115 18.36 -14.12 -6.12
C THR A 115 16.99 -13.46 -6.24
N LEU A 116 16.87 -12.35 -6.97
CA LEU A 116 15.65 -11.53 -7.02
C LEU A 116 14.44 -12.35 -7.47
N GLU A 117 14.55 -13.08 -8.57
CA GLU A 117 13.43 -13.86 -9.11
C GLU A 117 13.01 -15.02 -8.18
N GLU A 118 13.97 -15.66 -7.53
CA GLU A 118 13.70 -16.70 -6.52
C GLU A 118 12.97 -16.13 -5.30
N ASN A 119 13.42 -14.95 -4.82
CA ASN A 119 12.78 -14.26 -3.70
C ASN A 119 11.36 -13.81 -4.04
N LEU A 120 11.15 -13.24 -5.23
CA LEU A 120 9.81 -12.83 -5.68
C LEU A 120 8.88 -14.04 -5.83
N GLN A 121 9.39 -15.16 -6.35
CA GLN A 121 8.60 -16.39 -6.45
C GLN A 121 8.24 -16.93 -5.07
N PHE A 122 9.19 -16.95 -4.12
CA PHE A 122 8.93 -17.38 -2.74
C PHE A 122 7.85 -16.52 -2.06
N ILE A 123 7.92 -15.20 -2.25
CA ILE A 123 6.90 -14.26 -1.74
C ILE A 123 5.54 -14.54 -2.38
N ALA A 124 5.49 -14.74 -3.70
CA ALA A 124 4.25 -15.04 -4.41
C ALA A 124 3.63 -16.37 -3.95
N ASP A 125 4.44 -17.41 -3.75
CA ASP A 125 3.99 -18.73 -3.26
C ASP A 125 3.38 -18.62 -1.85
N ALA A 126 3.98 -17.79 -0.99
CA ALA A 126 3.49 -17.55 0.36
C ALA A 126 2.20 -16.70 0.42
N LEU A 127 2.05 -15.73 -0.49
CA LEU A 127 0.81 -14.96 -0.66
C LEU A 127 -0.32 -15.83 -1.20
N GLY A 128 0.03 -16.78 -2.08
CA GLY A 128 -0.90 -17.59 -2.84
C GLY A 128 -1.51 -16.81 -4.01
N GLY A 129 -1.79 -17.49 -5.12
CA GLY A 129 -2.34 -16.85 -6.31
C GLY A 129 -2.11 -17.67 -7.57
N ARG A 130 -2.36 -17.06 -8.73
CA ARG A 130 -2.07 -17.64 -10.05
C ARG A 130 -1.41 -16.59 -10.93
N GLY A 131 -0.49 -17.02 -11.79
CA GLY A 131 0.29 -16.14 -12.66
C GLY A 131 1.76 -16.14 -12.27
N SER A 132 2.50 -15.18 -12.83
CA SER A 132 3.87 -14.85 -12.45
C SER A 132 3.95 -14.27 -11.03
N SER A 133 5.15 -14.28 -10.45
CA SER A 133 5.41 -13.71 -9.12
C SER A 133 4.93 -12.26 -8.99
N ARG A 134 5.22 -11.43 -9.99
CA ARG A 134 4.80 -10.03 -10.07
C ARG A 134 3.28 -9.87 -10.16
N GLU A 135 2.59 -10.71 -10.94
CA GLU A 135 1.11 -10.68 -11.02
C GLU A 135 0.46 -11.02 -9.66
N VAL A 136 1.00 -12.01 -8.93
CA VAL A 136 0.51 -12.38 -7.60
C VAL A 136 0.73 -11.25 -6.60
N ILE A 137 1.93 -10.66 -6.58
CA ILE A 137 2.26 -9.52 -5.71
C ILE A 137 1.38 -8.31 -6.05
N ARG A 138 1.20 -7.99 -7.33
CA ARG A 138 0.30 -6.92 -7.80
C ARG A 138 -1.13 -7.14 -7.34
N SER A 139 -1.64 -8.37 -7.47
CA SER A 139 -2.98 -8.74 -6.99
C SER A 139 -3.13 -8.53 -5.48
N TYR A 140 -2.10 -8.88 -4.70
CA TYR A 140 -2.08 -8.63 -3.25
C TYR A 140 -2.14 -7.14 -2.93
N PHE A 141 -1.36 -6.28 -3.59
CA PHE A 141 -1.43 -4.83 -3.36
C PHE A 141 -2.79 -4.23 -3.74
N LEU A 142 -3.37 -4.67 -4.86
CA LEU A 142 -4.68 -4.17 -5.33
C LEU A 142 -5.85 -4.52 -4.40
N THR A 143 -5.79 -5.68 -3.75
CA THR A 143 -6.99 -6.26 -3.10
C THR A 143 -6.80 -6.72 -1.66
N GLY A 144 -5.60 -7.13 -1.27
CA GLY A 144 -5.32 -7.73 0.05
C GLY A 144 -4.63 -6.79 1.02
N PHE A 145 -3.60 -6.07 0.56
CA PHE A 145 -2.70 -5.28 1.40
C PHE A 145 -3.45 -4.29 2.31
N TYR A 146 -4.37 -3.50 1.74
CA TYR A 146 -5.06 -2.48 2.52
C TYR A 146 -5.97 -3.06 3.61
N ALA A 147 -6.59 -4.22 3.35
CA ALA A 147 -7.42 -4.90 4.35
C ALA A 147 -6.56 -5.37 5.54
N ASP A 148 -5.39 -5.94 5.27
CA ASP A 148 -4.43 -6.35 6.31
C ASP A 148 -3.89 -5.15 7.08
N HIS A 149 -3.60 -4.05 6.38
CA HIS A 149 -3.15 -2.80 6.98
C HIS A 149 -4.21 -2.22 7.92
N VAL A 150 -5.47 -2.09 7.47
CA VAL A 150 -6.59 -1.63 8.30
C VAL A 150 -6.76 -2.51 9.55
N LYS A 151 -6.61 -3.84 9.41
CA LYS A 151 -6.69 -4.78 10.54
C LYS A 151 -5.54 -4.58 11.53
N THR A 152 -4.31 -4.49 11.05
CA THR A 152 -3.10 -4.27 11.86
C THR A 152 -3.21 -2.99 12.68
N TYR A 153 -3.75 -1.93 12.08
CA TYR A 153 -3.93 -0.63 12.73
C TYR A 153 -5.31 -0.46 13.40
N GLN A 154 -6.04 -1.54 13.66
CA GLN A 154 -7.31 -1.51 14.40
C GLN A 154 -8.32 -0.46 13.88
N LYS A 155 -8.51 -0.40 12.56
CA LYS A 155 -9.36 0.58 11.87
C LYS A 155 -8.89 2.03 12.00
N ARG A 156 -7.59 2.25 12.19
CA ARG A 156 -6.91 3.56 12.19
C ARG A 156 -5.69 3.53 11.26
N PRO A 157 -5.87 3.24 9.96
CA PRO A 157 -4.77 3.06 9.04
C PRO A 157 -3.95 4.36 8.88
N ILE A 158 -2.63 4.25 8.93
CA ILE A 158 -1.72 5.41 8.76
C ILE A 158 -1.30 5.64 7.31
N TYR A 159 -1.27 4.58 6.49
CA TYR A 159 -1.30 4.68 5.04
C TYR A 159 -2.75 4.76 4.60
N TRP A 160 -3.14 5.84 3.94
CA TRP A 160 -4.48 6.07 3.43
C TRP A 160 -4.55 5.65 1.98
N LEU A 161 -5.54 4.83 1.65
CA LEU A 161 -5.79 4.38 0.29
C LEU A 161 -6.79 5.34 -0.37
N PHE A 162 -6.31 6.17 -1.29
CA PHE A 162 -7.13 6.87 -2.26
C PHE A 162 -7.60 5.83 -3.28
N ASP A 163 -8.92 5.74 -3.49
CA ASP A 163 -9.53 4.66 -4.27
C ASP A 163 -10.70 5.18 -5.10
N SER A 164 -10.57 5.12 -6.42
CA SER A 164 -11.64 5.51 -7.34
C SER A 164 -12.86 4.60 -7.27
N GLY A 165 -12.67 3.33 -6.92
CA GLY A 165 -13.74 2.36 -6.84
C GLY A 165 -13.39 0.95 -7.31
N LYS A 166 -14.45 0.22 -7.66
CA LYS A 166 -14.41 -1.23 -7.90
C LYS A 166 -13.84 -1.61 -9.26
N LYS A 167 -13.75 -0.65 -10.19
CA LYS A 167 -13.11 -0.87 -11.48
C LYS A 167 -11.59 -0.74 -11.39
N ASN A 168 -11.08 -0.26 -10.24
CA ASN A 168 -9.67 0.06 -10.05
C ASN A 168 -9.21 1.08 -11.11
N GLY A 169 -10.03 2.11 -11.37
CA GLY A 169 -9.67 3.19 -12.28
C GLY A 169 -8.41 3.93 -11.81
N PHE A 170 -8.28 4.14 -10.50
CA PHE A 170 -7.12 4.72 -9.86
C PHE A 170 -7.04 4.31 -8.39
N LYS A 171 -5.83 4.01 -7.92
CA LYS A 171 -5.53 3.82 -6.51
C LYS A 171 -4.14 4.37 -6.19
N CYS A 172 -3.96 4.98 -5.03
CA CYS A 172 -2.64 5.27 -4.49
C CYS A 172 -2.67 5.21 -2.97
N LEU A 173 -1.51 4.92 -2.37
CA LEU A 173 -1.30 5.03 -0.94
C LEU A 173 -0.62 6.35 -0.62
N VAL A 174 -1.08 7.00 0.45
CA VAL A 174 -0.47 8.19 1.02
C VAL A 174 -0.16 7.95 2.48
N TYR A 175 1.03 8.33 2.93
CA TYR A 175 1.36 8.24 4.35
C TYR A 175 0.91 9.49 5.11
N MET A 176 -0.04 9.36 6.06
CA MET A 176 -0.63 10.52 6.74
C MET A 176 0.39 11.42 7.45
N HIS A 177 1.51 10.86 7.93
CA HIS A 177 2.53 11.65 8.64
C HIS A 177 3.43 12.45 7.67
N ARG A 178 3.34 12.17 6.36
CA ARG A 178 3.97 12.93 5.27
C ARG A 178 2.93 13.69 4.43
N TYR A 179 1.69 13.75 4.89
CA TYR A 179 0.65 14.51 4.21
C TYR A 179 0.99 16.00 4.27
N CYS A 180 0.89 16.67 3.13
CA CYS A 180 1.02 18.11 2.99
C CYS A 180 -0.27 18.70 2.42
N PRO A 181 -0.56 20.00 2.64
CA PRO A 181 -1.76 20.65 2.10
C PRO A 181 -1.93 20.50 0.57
N ASP A 182 -0.83 20.37 -0.17
CA ASP A 182 -0.80 20.18 -1.62
C ASP A 182 -0.90 18.72 -2.07
N THR A 183 -0.91 17.73 -1.16
CA THR A 183 -0.92 16.30 -1.51
C THR A 183 -2.04 15.93 -2.48
N ILE A 184 -3.27 16.45 -2.27
CA ILE A 184 -4.39 16.15 -3.17
C ILE A 184 -4.21 16.82 -4.55
N ALA A 185 -3.64 18.03 -4.58
CA ALA A 185 -3.33 18.71 -5.83
C ALA A 185 -2.26 17.95 -6.65
N ARG A 186 -1.28 17.35 -5.98
CA ARG A 186 -0.28 16.45 -6.60
C ARG A 186 -0.90 15.15 -7.09
N ILE A 187 -1.70 14.46 -6.27
CA ILE A 187 -2.48 13.28 -6.69
C ILE A 187 -3.24 13.58 -7.98
N ARG A 188 -3.92 14.73 -8.04
CA ARG A 188 -4.68 15.15 -9.20
C ARG A 188 -3.79 15.35 -10.44
N THR A 189 -2.75 16.17 -10.29
CA THR A 189 -1.97 16.69 -11.42
C THR A 189 -1.01 15.65 -11.97
N ASP A 190 -0.30 14.96 -11.07
CA ASP A 190 0.83 14.11 -11.43
C ASP A 190 0.40 12.66 -11.68
N TYR A 191 -0.72 12.23 -11.08
CA TYR A 191 -1.16 10.83 -11.14
C TYR A 191 -2.52 10.64 -11.83
N VAL A 192 -3.56 11.36 -11.42
CA VAL A 192 -4.92 11.19 -11.99
C VAL A 192 -4.96 11.62 -13.45
N HIS A 193 -4.43 12.80 -13.80
CA HIS A 193 -4.37 13.24 -15.19
C HIS A 193 -3.48 12.35 -16.06
N GLU A 194 -2.35 11.89 -15.52
CA GLU A 194 -1.46 10.97 -16.22
C GLU A 194 -2.17 9.64 -16.51
N GLN A 195 -2.86 9.06 -15.52
CA GLN A 195 -3.64 7.83 -15.70
C GLN A 195 -4.79 8.02 -16.70
N GLN A 196 -5.48 9.16 -16.70
CA GLN A 196 -6.48 9.48 -17.72
C GLN A 196 -5.87 9.55 -19.13
N SER A 197 -4.69 10.14 -19.26
CA SER A 197 -3.95 10.20 -20.53
C SER A 197 -3.62 8.80 -21.04
N ARG A 198 -3.12 7.93 -20.16
CA ARG A 198 -2.80 6.53 -20.49
C ARG A 198 -4.02 5.72 -20.89
N TYR A 199 -5.15 5.89 -20.20
CA TYR A 199 -6.38 5.22 -20.60
C TYR A 199 -6.87 5.67 -21.97
N ARG A 200 -6.79 6.97 -22.29
CA ARG A 200 -7.15 7.46 -23.63
C ARG A 200 -6.30 6.80 -24.72
N THR A 201 -4.98 6.75 -24.54
CA THR A 201 -4.08 6.07 -25.49
C THR A 201 -4.36 4.58 -25.58
N ALA A 202 -4.62 3.91 -24.45
CA ALA A 202 -4.95 2.49 -24.42
C ALA A 202 -6.28 2.18 -25.12
N ILE A 203 -7.30 3.03 -24.94
CA ILE A 203 -8.60 2.93 -25.63
C ILE A 203 -8.39 3.03 -27.14
N GLU A 204 -7.73 4.08 -27.62
CA GLU A 204 -7.46 4.27 -29.05
C GLU A 204 -6.71 3.07 -29.66
N SER A 205 -5.69 2.56 -28.95
CA SER A 205 -4.93 1.39 -29.40
C SER A 205 -5.79 0.11 -29.43
N LEU A 206 -6.62 -0.11 -28.42
CA LEU A 206 -7.50 -1.29 -28.32
C LEU A 206 -8.65 -1.24 -29.34
N GLU A 207 -9.16 -0.06 -29.67
CA GLU A 207 -10.12 0.15 -30.76
C GLU A 207 -9.50 -0.25 -32.11
N GLN A 208 -8.30 0.27 -32.41
CA GLN A 208 -7.58 -0.11 -33.62
C GLN A 208 -7.28 -1.62 -33.68
N ALA A 209 -6.85 -2.20 -32.56
CA ALA A 209 -6.58 -3.64 -32.48
C ALA A 209 -7.84 -4.48 -32.69
N ARG A 210 -8.99 -4.04 -32.16
CA ARG A 210 -10.29 -4.70 -32.35
C ARG A 210 -10.77 -4.59 -33.80
N ASP A 211 -10.62 -3.43 -34.42
CA ASP A 211 -11.15 -3.15 -35.76
C ASP A 211 -10.29 -3.78 -36.85
N ASN A 212 -8.97 -3.84 -36.64
CA ASN A 212 -8.01 -4.49 -37.54
C ASN A 212 -7.75 -5.98 -37.21
N ALA A 213 -8.49 -6.56 -36.26
CA ALA A 213 -8.29 -7.94 -35.83
C ALA A 213 -8.45 -8.93 -36.99
N ALA A 214 -7.41 -9.74 -37.24
CA ALA A 214 -7.41 -10.76 -38.30
C ALA A 214 -8.35 -11.94 -37.99
N THR A 215 -8.65 -12.19 -36.71
CA THR A 215 -9.52 -13.27 -36.28
C THR A 215 -10.66 -12.77 -35.40
N ALA A 216 -11.78 -13.50 -35.41
CA ALA A 216 -12.89 -13.23 -34.49
C ALA A 216 -12.47 -13.37 -33.01
N GLY A 217 -11.53 -14.28 -32.71
CA GLY A 217 -11.00 -14.47 -31.36
C GLY A 217 -10.24 -13.24 -30.86
N ASP A 218 -9.34 -12.69 -31.68
CA ASP A 218 -8.58 -11.48 -31.35
C ASP A 218 -9.51 -10.27 -31.22
N LYS A 219 -10.52 -10.16 -32.10
CA LYS A 219 -11.55 -9.12 -32.02
C LYS A 219 -12.29 -9.15 -30.68
N VAL A 220 -12.70 -10.35 -30.23
CA VAL A 220 -13.38 -10.52 -28.92
C VAL A 220 -12.42 -10.21 -27.76
N LYS A 221 -11.16 -10.65 -27.83
CA LYS A 221 -10.16 -10.38 -26.78
C LYS A 221 -9.87 -8.89 -26.64
N ALA A 222 -9.64 -8.18 -27.75
CA ALA A 222 -9.45 -6.74 -27.78
C ALA A 222 -10.70 -6.00 -27.27
N GLY A 223 -11.90 -6.40 -27.72
CA GLY A 223 -13.15 -5.81 -27.27
C GLY A 223 -13.42 -5.97 -25.76
N LYS A 224 -13.04 -7.11 -25.16
CA LYS A 224 -13.13 -7.30 -23.69
C LYS A 224 -12.18 -6.40 -22.92
N LYS A 225 -10.94 -6.25 -23.40
CA LYS A 225 -9.96 -5.34 -22.79
C LYS A 225 -10.42 -3.89 -22.92
N LEU A 226 -10.88 -3.49 -24.10
CA LEU A 226 -11.42 -2.16 -24.36
C LEU A 226 -12.54 -1.82 -23.38
N ALA A 227 -13.54 -2.69 -23.24
CA ALA A 227 -14.65 -2.48 -22.32
C ALA A 227 -14.21 -2.37 -20.84
N ALA A 228 -13.13 -3.06 -20.45
CA ALA A 228 -12.57 -2.94 -19.11
C ALA A 228 -11.91 -1.57 -18.89
N VAL A 229 -11.07 -1.13 -19.83
CA VAL A 229 -10.37 0.15 -19.77
C VAL A 229 -11.36 1.32 -19.88
N GLU A 230 -12.39 1.24 -20.72
CA GLU A 230 -13.46 2.24 -20.79
C GLU A 230 -14.20 2.39 -19.45
N ALA A 231 -14.45 1.27 -18.75
CA ALA A 231 -15.07 1.30 -17.43
C ALA A 231 -14.16 1.92 -16.37
N GLN A 232 -12.85 1.66 -16.44
CA GLN A 232 -11.83 2.29 -15.58
C GLN A 232 -11.72 3.79 -15.85
N ALA A 233 -11.62 4.19 -17.11
CA ALA A 233 -11.54 5.59 -17.53
C ALA A 233 -12.77 6.39 -17.09
N LYS A 234 -13.97 5.79 -17.22
CA LYS A 234 -15.20 6.41 -16.74
C LYS A 234 -15.21 6.58 -15.22
N GLU A 235 -14.84 5.55 -14.45
CA GLU A 235 -14.75 5.64 -12.99
C GLU A 235 -13.73 6.71 -12.56
N LEU A 236 -12.59 6.79 -13.26
CA LEU A 236 -11.55 7.78 -12.98
C LEU A 236 -12.00 9.21 -13.31
N LEU A 237 -12.79 9.42 -14.37
CA LEU A 237 -13.35 10.72 -14.70
C LEU A 237 -14.30 11.20 -13.58
N GLU A 238 -15.20 10.34 -13.10
CA GLU A 238 -16.11 10.66 -11.98
C GLU A 238 -15.34 10.88 -10.66
N TYR A 239 -14.19 10.22 -10.48
CA TYR A 239 -13.32 10.41 -9.33
C TYR A 239 -12.52 11.71 -9.37
N GLU A 240 -12.05 12.12 -10.55
CA GLU A 240 -11.30 13.37 -10.74
C GLU A 240 -12.11 14.58 -10.29
N GLU A 241 -13.42 14.63 -10.55
CA GLU A 241 -14.29 15.72 -10.10
C GLU A 241 -14.25 15.89 -8.57
N LYS A 242 -14.26 14.78 -7.81
CA LYS A 242 -14.18 14.81 -6.35
C LYS A 242 -12.80 15.26 -5.87
N ILE A 243 -11.75 14.75 -6.52
CA ILE A 243 -10.36 15.11 -6.23
C ILE A 243 -10.12 16.59 -6.52
N HIS A 244 -10.64 17.12 -7.63
CA HIS A 244 -10.56 18.53 -8.00
C HIS A 244 -11.14 19.42 -6.91
N HIS A 245 -12.37 19.13 -6.48
CA HIS A 245 -13.02 19.92 -5.41
C HIS A 245 -12.22 19.93 -4.11
N LEU A 246 -11.52 18.85 -3.77
CA LEU A 246 -10.67 18.79 -2.58
C LEU A 246 -9.28 19.42 -2.80
N ALA A 247 -8.73 19.31 -4.00
CA ALA A 247 -7.43 19.89 -4.35
C ALA A 247 -7.43 21.42 -4.17
N ASP A 248 -8.50 22.09 -4.60
CA ASP A 248 -8.62 23.55 -4.49
C ASP A 248 -8.69 24.05 -3.03
N GLN A 249 -9.07 23.18 -2.10
CA GLN A 249 -9.23 23.54 -0.69
C GLN A 249 -7.91 23.53 0.07
N MET A 250 -6.85 22.88 -0.45
CA MET A 250 -5.52 22.81 0.19
C MET A 250 -5.61 22.48 1.68
N ILE A 251 -6.41 21.47 2.03
CA ILE A 251 -6.76 21.17 3.42
C ILE A 251 -5.52 20.69 4.15
N ALA A 252 -5.12 21.39 5.22
CA ALA A 252 -4.13 20.89 6.16
C ALA A 252 -4.79 19.92 7.15
N ILE A 253 -4.04 18.91 7.62
CA ILE A 253 -4.45 18.04 8.72
C ILE A 253 -3.61 18.31 9.96
N ASP A 254 -4.20 18.12 11.13
CA ASP A 254 -3.49 18.08 12.40
C ASP A 254 -3.35 16.62 12.86
N LEU A 255 -2.13 16.14 13.08
CA LEU A 255 -1.90 14.76 13.51
C LEU A 255 -2.49 14.49 14.91
N ASP A 256 -2.64 15.52 15.75
CA ASP A 256 -3.19 15.41 17.11
C ASP A 256 -4.71 15.19 17.13
N ASP A 257 -5.43 15.56 16.07
CA ASP A 257 -6.87 15.24 15.90
C ASP A 257 -7.10 13.72 15.75
N GLY A 258 -6.02 12.99 15.45
CA GLY A 258 -6.01 11.55 15.37
C GLY A 258 -6.59 11.01 14.05
N VAL A 259 -6.21 9.76 13.75
CA VAL A 259 -6.46 9.15 12.44
C VAL A 259 -7.93 9.17 12.02
N LYS A 260 -8.87 8.90 12.93
CA LYS A 260 -10.29 8.80 12.58
C LYS A 260 -10.88 10.15 12.14
N HIS A 261 -10.48 11.23 12.80
CA HIS A 261 -10.95 12.57 12.46
C HIS A 261 -10.42 12.95 11.08
N ASN A 262 -9.10 12.86 10.89
CA ASN A 262 -8.46 13.22 9.63
C ASN A 262 -8.92 12.37 8.44
N TYR A 263 -9.14 11.07 8.65
CA TYR A 263 -9.66 10.19 7.59
C TYR A 263 -11.07 10.60 7.14
N ALA A 264 -11.91 11.09 8.06
CA ALA A 264 -13.28 11.50 7.77
C ALA A 264 -13.35 12.73 6.85
N ILE A 265 -12.34 13.59 6.88
CA ILE A 265 -12.21 14.77 6.00
C ILE A 265 -12.20 14.33 4.53
N PHE A 266 -11.52 13.22 4.21
CA PHE A 266 -11.32 12.73 2.85
C PHE A 266 -12.16 11.48 2.51
N GLN A 267 -13.21 11.20 3.28
CA GLN A 267 -13.99 9.96 3.17
C GLN A 267 -14.62 9.70 1.78
N ASP A 268 -14.83 10.75 0.98
CA ASP A 268 -15.42 10.65 -0.36
C ASP A 268 -14.43 10.18 -1.43
N VAL A 269 -13.13 10.27 -1.13
CA VAL A 269 -12.03 9.88 -2.04
C VAL A 269 -11.15 8.76 -1.49
N LEU A 270 -11.24 8.48 -0.19
CA LEU A 270 -10.57 7.36 0.47
C LEU A 270 -11.40 6.07 0.44
N ALA A 271 -10.72 4.93 0.46
CA ALA A 271 -11.35 3.63 0.59
C ALA A 271 -12.18 3.54 1.89
N LYS A 272 -13.32 2.84 1.85
CA LYS A 272 -14.15 2.69 3.05
C LYS A 272 -13.52 1.73 4.05
N ILE A 273 -13.29 2.19 5.28
CA ILE A 273 -12.90 1.34 6.41
C ILE A 273 -14.15 0.57 6.87
N LYS A 274 -14.10 -0.76 6.81
CA LYS A 274 -15.19 -1.65 7.27
C LYS A 274 -14.96 -2.15 8.68
#